data_AF-A0AA50Q2A8-F1
#
_entry.id   AF-A0AA50Q2A8-F1
#
_cell.length_a   1.000
_cell.length_b   1.000
_cell.length_c   1.000
_cell.angle_alpha   90.00
_cell.angle_beta   90.00
_cell.angle_gamma   90.00
#
_symmetry.space_group_name_H-M   'P 1'
#
loop_
_entity.id
_entity.type
_entity.pdbx_description
1 polymer ?
#
loop_
_entity_poly.entity_id
_entity_poly.type
_entity_poly.pdbx_seq_one_letter_code
_entity_poly.pdbx_strand_id
1 'polypeptide(L)'
;DVMPFERYVEPGRVALVADGPLKGKLVSVVDVINQTRALVDGPGSGVPRQQIRLNQLHLTKFRLKYSFTAPTRIVRKAWTEAKLNEKWAESQWAKNLANKEKRAQMTDFDRFKLTAARVKRNRARTAVFKSLRTKAARSGAFGKKRLPKTPAKKVRTKKAPAAKPAK
;
A
#
# COMPACT_ATOMS: atom_id res chain seq x y z
N ASP A 1 -24.94 -11.58 13.04
CA ASP A 1 -24.14 -10.66 13.88
C ASP A 1 -22.73 -10.52 13.34
N VAL A 2 -22.32 -9.30 12.99
CA VAL A 2 -20.94 -9.01 12.56
C VAL A 2 -20.13 -8.69 13.81
N MET A 3 -19.14 -9.52 14.15
CA MET A 3 -18.23 -9.23 15.25
C MET A 3 -17.41 -7.96 14.92
N PRO A 4 -17.39 -6.94 15.79
CA PRO A 4 -16.79 -5.63 15.48
C PRO A 4 -15.26 -5.66 15.45
N PHE A 5 -14.61 -6.65 16.06
CA PHE A 5 -13.15 -6.78 16.10
C PHE A 5 -12.67 -7.93 15.22
N GLU A 6 -11.65 -7.66 14.40
CA GLU A 6 -11.08 -8.65 13.46
C GLU A 6 -9.68 -9.14 13.86
N ARG A 7 -8.94 -8.36 14.67
CA ARG A 7 -7.54 -8.62 15.01
C ARG A 7 -7.39 -8.72 16.52
N TYR A 8 -7.10 -9.93 16.98
CA TYR A 8 -6.97 -10.25 18.39
C TYR A 8 -5.52 -10.60 18.74
N VAL A 9 -5.14 -10.32 19.98
CA VAL A 9 -3.89 -10.84 20.55
C VAL A 9 -4.14 -12.30 20.89
N GLU A 10 -3.63 -13.19 20.06
CA GLU A 10 -3.84 -14.64 20.18
C GLU A 10 -2.58 -15.39 19.72
N PRO A 11 -2.38 -16.64 20.18
CA PRO A 11 -1.30 -17.50 19.71
C PRO A 11 -1.31 -17.64 18.18
N GLY A 12 -0.15 -17.42 17.58
CA GLY A 12 0.04 -17.45 16.14
C GLY A 12 -0.23 -16.14 15.42
N ARG A 13 -0.82 -15.12 16.06
CA ARG A 13 -1.05 -13.82 15.43
C ARG A 13 0.28 -13.16 15.09
N VAL A 14 0.43 -12.69 13.85
CA VAL A 14 1.62 -11.97 13.41
C VAL A 14 1.44 -10.48 13.68
N ALA A 15 2.47 -9.86 14.24
CA ALA A 15 2.53 -8.44 14.55
C ALA A 15 3.79 -7.81 13.97
N LEU A 16 3.70 -6.53 13.64
CA LEU A 16 4.86 -5.68 13.32
C LEU A 16 5.28 -4.95 14.59
N VAL A 17 6.58 -4.96 14.90
CA VAL A 17 7.12 -4.19 16.01
C VAL A 17 7.21 -2.71 15.60
N ALA A 18 6.52 -1.84 16.33
CA ALA A 18 6.39 -0.42 16.02
C ALA A 18 7.55 0.42 16.58
N ASP A 19 8.14 -0.02 17.70
CA ASP A 19 9.13 0.74 18.47
C ASP A 19 10.19 -0.16 19.12
N GLY A 20 11.28 0.45 19.58
CA GLY A 20 12.40 -0.23 20.23
C GLY A 20 13.45 -0.77 19.25
N PRO A 21 14.41 -1.57 19.75
CA PRO A 21 15.55 -2.05 18.96
C PRO A 21 15.15 -3.00 17.82
N LEU A 22 13.95 -3.58 17.88
CA LEU A 22 13.43 -4.51 16.89
C LEU A 22 12.40 -3.87 15.94
N LYS A 23 12.32 -2.54 15.91
CA LYS A 23 11.38 -1.78 15.08
C LYS A 23 11.44 -2.21 13.62
N GLY A 24 10.25 -2.39 13.02
CA GLY A 24 10.09 -2.79 11.63
C GLY A 24 10.21 -4.29 11.37
N LYS A 25 10.57 -5.09 12.39
CA LYS A 25 10.60 -6.56 12.26
C LYS A 25 9.23 -7.17 12.54
N LEU A 26 8.97 -8.29 11.85
CA LEU A 26 7.78 -9.11 12.10
C LEU A 26 8.02 -10.08 13.24
N VAL A 27 7.00 -10.30 14.05
CA VAL A 27 7.01 -11.29 15.13
C VAL A 27 5.68 -12.03 15.15
N SER A 28 5.66 -13.26 15.65
CA SER A 28 4.42 -13.97 15.97
C SER A 28 4.25 -14.06 17.48
N VAL A 29 3.04 -13.79 17.95
CA VAL A 29 2.64 -13.97 19.36
C VAL A 29 2.64 -15.46 19.65
N VAL A 30 3.45 -15.91 20.60
CA VAL A 30 3.50 -17.31 21.03
C VAL A 30 2.52 -17.53 22.16
N ASP A 31 2.55 -16.64 23.15
CA ASP A 31 1.72 -16.72 24.35
C ASP A 31 1.45 -15.32 24.92
N VAL A 32 0.40 -15.19 25.74
CA VAL A 32 0.03 -13.94 26.41
C VAL A 32 0.43 -14.04 27.87
N ILE A 33 1.41 -13.23 28.28
CA ILE A 33 1.97 -13.27 29.64
C ILE A 33 1.02 -12.57 30.61
N ASN A 34 0.60 -11.35 30.25
CA ASN A 34 -0.33 -10.54 31.02
C ASN A 34 -1.03 -9.52 30.11
N GLN A 35 -1.90 -8.70 30.67
CA GLN A 35 -2.66 -7.69 29.93
C GLN A 35 -1.80 -6.71 29.11
N THR A 36 -0.53 -6.51 29.50
CA THR A 36 0.35 -5.52 28.86
C THR A 36 1.46 -6.14 28.01
N ARG A 37 1.72 -7.45 28.13
CA ARG A 37 2.89 -8.12 27.56
C ARG A 37 2.52 -9.46 26.95
N ALA A 38 3.16 -9.76 25.82
CA ALA A 38 3.10 -11.05 25.17
C ALA A 38 4.50 -11.64 24.99
N LEU A 39 4.58 -12.96 25.01
CA LEU A 39 5.75 -13.70 24.56
C LEU A 39 5.70 -13.76 23.04
N VAL A 40 6.75 -13.27 22.38
CA VAL A 40 6.84 -13.22 20.92
C VAL A 40 8.08 -13.94 20.42
N ASP A 41 8.02 -14.40 19.18
CA ASP A 41 9.12 -15.06 18.49
C ASP A 41 9.10 -14.67 17.01
N GLY A 42 10.27 -14.41 16.42
CA GLY A 42 10.38 -14.01 15.01
C GLY A 42 11.54 -14.71 14.32
N PRO A 43 11.52 -16.05 14.22
CA PRO A 43 12.64 -16.82 13.69
C PRO A 43 12.95 -16.51 12.22
N GLY A 44 11.95 -16.06 11.44
CA GLY A 44 12.10 -15.67 10.03
C GLY A 44 12.49 -14.21 9.80
N SER A 45 12.50 -13.38 10.84
CA SER A 45 12.87 -11.95 10.81
C SER A 45 14.12 -11.64 11.64
N GLY A 46 14.73 -12.67 12.24
CA GLY A 46 15.89 -12.54 13.12
C GLY A 46 15.57 -11.87 14.46
N VAL A 47 14.34 -12.06 14.97
CA VAL A 47 13.97 -11.65 16.33
C VAL A 47 14.04 -12.88 17.24
N PRO A 48 14.90 -12.89 18.27
CA PRO A 48 14.93 -13.98 19.23
C PRO A 48 13.64 -13.99 20.06
N ARG A 49 13.35 -15.14 20.67
CA ARG A 49 12.23 -15.28 21.59
C ARG A 49 12.39 -14.37 22.80
N GLN A 50 11.43 -13.48 23.01
CA GLN A 50 11.44 -12.55 24.14
C GLN A 50 10.04 -12.04 24.47
N GLN A 51 9.90 -11.39 25.62
CA GLN A 51 8.69 -10.64 25.96
C GLN A 51 8.68 -9.25 25.29
N ILE A 52 7.53 -8.81 24.78
CA ILE A 52 7.31 -7.46 24.25
C ILE A 52 6.01 -6.89 24.81
N ARG A 53 5.95 -5.57 25.01
CA ARG A 53 4.74 -4.87 25.42
C ARG A 53 3.75 -4.79 24.25
N LEU A 54 2.47 -5.05 24.49
CA LEU A 54 1.44 -5.04 23.46
C LEU A 54 1.31 -3.66 22.77
N ASN A 55 1.55 -2.57 23.50
CA ASN A 55 1.54 -1.21 22.93
C ASN A 55 2.62 -0.98 21.86
N GLN A 56 3.68 -1.79 21.85
CA GLN A 56 4.75 -1.72 20.84
C GLN A 56 4.47 -2.61 19.62
N LEU A 57 3.34 -3.33 19.62
CA LEU A 57 2.97 -4.25 18.55
C LEU A 57 1.79 -3.72 17.76
N HIS A 58 1.90 -3.80 16.43
CA HIS A 58 0.77 -3.57 15.54
C HIS A 58 0.34 -4.90 14.92
N LEU A 59 -0.84 -5.37 15.31
CA LEU A 59 -1.37 -6.65 14.84
C LEU A 59 -1.67 -6.60 13.34
N THR A 60 -1.21 -7.62 12.64
CA THR A 60 -1.47 -7.81 11.22
C THR A 60 -2.65 -8.77 11.00
N LYS A 61 -3.13 -8.86 9.76
CA LYS A 61 -4.16 -9.82 9.38
C LYS A 61 -3.66 -11.28 9.36
N PHE A 62 -2.35 -11.50 9.35
CA PHE A 62 -1.78 -12.82 9.22
C PHE A 62 -1.80 -13.57 10.56
N ARG A 63 -2.08 -14.87 10.50
CA ARG A 63 -2.05 -15.79 11.63
C ARG A 63 -1.38 -17.08 11.19
N LEU A 64 -0.42 -17.54 11.98
CA LEU A 64 0.22 -18.84 11.87
C LEU A 64 -0.54 -19.83 12.75
N LYS A 65 -0.67 -21.08 12.31
CA LYS A 65 -1.35 -22.12 13.09
C LYS A 65 -0.30 -22.94 13.85
N TYR A 66 -0.21 -22.72 15.16
CA TYR A 66 0.58 -23.55 16.07
C TYR A 66 -0.02 -23.46 17.49
N SER A 67 0.30 -24.41 18.36
CA SER A 67 -0.16 -24.42 19.77
C SER A 67 0.46 -23.27 20.57
N PHE A 68 -0.27 -22.72 21.53
CA PHE A 68 0.34 -21.86 22.54
C PHE A 68 1.51 -22.60 23.23
N THR A 69 2.54 -21.87 23.64
CA THR A 69 3.78 -22.42 24.23
C THR A 69 4.69 -23.21 23.26
N ALA A 70 4.40 -23.21 21.95
CA ALA A 70 5.25 -23.90 20.98
C ALA A 70 6.72 -23.42 21.00
N PRO A 71 7.74 -24.31 20.91
CA PRO A 71 9.15 -23.94 20.81
C PRO A 71 9.50 -23.30 19.46
N THR A 72 10.62 -22.58 19.40
CA THR A 72 11.04 -21.79 18.22
C THR A 72 11.16 -22.65 16.97
N ARG A 73 11.50 -23.94 17.11
CA ARG A 73 11.54 -24.91 16.00
C ARG A 73 10.19 -25.04 15.30
N ILE A 74 9.10 -25.15 16.06
CA ILE A 74 7.74 -25.29 15.52
C ILE A 74 7.28 -23.97 14.92
N VAL A 75 7.53 -22.85 15.60
CA VAL A 75 7.21 -21.50 15.08
C VAL A 75 7.92 -21.26 13.75
N ARG A 76 9.20 -21.62 13.64
CA ARG A 76 9.99 -21.52 12.40
C ARG A 76 9.38 -22.36 11.28
N LYS A 77 9.00 -23.61 11.55
CA LYS A 77 8.34 -24.48 10.56
C LYS A 77 7.04 -23.86 10.06
N ALA A 78 6.18 -23.40 10.96
CA ALA A 78 4.92 -22.75 10.59
C ALA A 78 5.14 -21.45 9.80
N TRP A 79 6.17 -20.68 10.15
CA TRP A 79 6.55 -19.44 9.45
C TRP A 79 6.95 -19.69 7.99
N THR A 80 7.77 -20.72 7.76
CA THR A 80 8.24 -21.10 6.43
C THR A 80 7.15 -21.76 5.60
N GLU A 81 6.35 -22.65 6.21
CA GLU A 81 5.22 -23.32 5.54
C GLU A 81 4.17 -22.31 5.08
N ALA A 82 3.89 -21.30 5.91
CA ALA A 82 2.98 -20.22 5.57
C ALA A 82 3.55 -19.22 4.53
N LYS A 83 4.83 -19.31 4.18
CA LYS A 83 5.56 -18.34 3.33
C LYS A 83 5.32 -16.90 3.77
N LEU A 84 5.40 -16.66 5.08
CA LEU A 84 4.93 -15.40 5.68
C LEU A 84 5.69 -14.17 5.15
N ASN A 85 6.99 -14.29 4.92
CA ASN A 85 7.81 -13.17 4.41
C ASN A 85 7.36 -12.71 3.00
N GLU A 86 7.03 -13.66 2.13
CA GLU A 86 6.52 -13.37 0.78
C GLU A 86 5.15 -12.70 0.84
N LYS A 87 4.23 -13.28 1.62
CA LYS A 87 2.88 -12.72 1.83
C LYS A 87 2.92 -11.33 2.46
N TRP A 88 3.86 -11.09 3.37
CA TRP A 88 4.08 -9.77 3.94
C TRP A 88 4.58 -8.80 2.87
N ALA A 89 5.62 -9.16 2.11
CA ALA A 89 6.18 -8.31 1.06
C ALA A 89 5.15 -7.93 -0.03
N GLU A 90 4.23 -8.84 -0.35
CA GLU A 90 3.14 -8.58 -1.29
C GLU A 90 2.08 -7.61 -0.72
N SER A 91 1.94 -7.55 0.61
CA SER A 91 0.92 -6.74 1.26
C SER A 91 1.07 -5.24 0.96
N GLN A 92 -0.05 -4.55 0.85
CA GLN A 92 -0.07 -3.08 0.67
C GLN A 92 0.64 -2.36 1.82
N TRP A 93 0.57 -2.91 3.04
CA TRP A 93 1.23 -2.33 4.19
C TRP A 93 2.75 -2.36 4.03
N ALA A 94 3.34 -3.51 3.70
CA ALA A 94 4.78 -3.61 3.46
C ALA A 94 5.22 -2.72 2.28
N LYS A 95 4.45 -2.69 1.19
CA LYS A 95 4.72 -1.81 0.04
C LYS A 95 4.70 -0.34 0.45
N ASN A 96 3.76 0.07 1.30
CA ASN A 96 3.69 1.44 1.81
C ASN A 96 4.86 1.79 2.74
N LEU A 97 5.30 0.84 3.58
CA LEU A 97 6.46 1.03 4.45
C LEU A 97 7.75 1.18 3.61
N ALA A 98 7.96 0.30 2.63
CA ALA A 98 9.09 0.40 1.71
C ALA A 98 9.06 1.71 0.90
N ASN A 99 7.88 2.16 0.47
CA ASN A 99 7.73 3.45 -0.20
C ASN A 99 8.06 4.64 0.71
N LYS A 100 7.74 4.56 2.01
CA LYS A 100 8.10 5.58 3.00
C LYS A 100 9.61 5.66 3.16
N GLU A 101 10.28 4.52 3.26
CA GLU A 101 11.74 4.42 3.36
C GLU A 101 12.43 4.97 2.10
N LYS A 102 12.00 4.56 0.90
CA LYS A 102 12.52 5.08 -0.37
C LYS A 102 12.34 6.60 -0.51
N ARG A 103 11.25 7.16 0.04
CA ARG A 103 11.05 8.62 0.05
C ARG A 103 11.97 9.32 1.02
N ALA A 104 12.27 8.72 2.17
CA ALA A 104 13.22 9.27 3.13
C ALA A 104 14.66 9.27 2.57
N GLN A 105 15.02 8.24 1.80
CA GLN A 105 16.33 8.11 1.16
C GLN A 105 16.48 8.91 -0.15
N MET A 106 15.45 9.65 -0.58
CA MET A 106 15.43 10.30 -1.89
C MET A 106 16.35 11.52 -1.95
N THR A 107 17.29 11.49 -2.89
CA THR A 107 18.21 12.60 -3.19
C THR A 107 17.48 13.76 -3.87
N ASP A 108 18.08 14.95 -3.88
CA ASP A 108 17.47 16.13 -4.50
C ASP A 108 17.21 15.95 -6.00
N PHE A 109 18.18 15.35 -6.71
CA PHE A 109 18.03 15.04 -8.14
C PHE A 109 16.87 14.07 -8.41
N ASP A 110 16.64 13.10 -7.53
CA ASP A 110 15.50 12.20 -7.63
C ASP A 110 14.15 12.92 -7.43
N ARG A 111 14.11 13.92 -6.54
CA ARG A 111 12.91 14.76 -6.34
C ARG A 111 12.62 15.60 -7.58
N PHE A 112 13.65 16.13 -8.25
CA PHE A 112 13.50 16.84 -9.51
C PHE A 112 12.89 15.93 -10.59
N LYS A 113 13.47 14.74 -10.80
CA LYS A 113 12.95 13.73 -11.74
C LYS A 113 11.50 13.35 -11.43
N LEU A 114 11.19 13.11 -10.15
CA LEU A 114 9.85 12.75 -9.69
C LEU A 114 8.83 13.86 -9.96
N THR A 115 9.21 15.12 -9.73
CA THR A 115 8.34 16.29 -9.96
C THR A 115 8.04 16.45 -11.45
N ALA A 116 9.05 16.36 -12.31
CA ALA A 116 8.87 16.42 -13.76
C ALA A 116 7.93 15.30 -14.26
N ALA A 117 8.11 14.07 -13.79
CA ALA A 117 7.24 12.94 -14.13
C ALA A 117 5.80 13.13 -13.62
N ARG A 118 5.62 13.64 -12.40
CA ARG A 118 4.30 13.94 -11.81
C ARG A 118 3.55 15.00 -12.61
N VAL A 119 4.22 16.07 -13.05
CA VAL A 119 3.60 17.12 -13.87
C VAL A 119 3.10 16.54 -15.20
N LYS A 120 3.93 15.76 -15.90
CA LYS A 120 3.54 15.09 -17.16
C LYS A 120 2.32 14.18 -16.96
N ARG A 121 2.34 13.32 -15.93
CA ARG A 121 1.22 12.45 -15.58
C ARG A 121 -0.07 13.23 -15.26
N ASN A 122 0.05 14.28 -14.44
CA ASN A 122 -1.11 15.05 -13.99
C ASN A 122 -1.78 15.82 -15.13
N ARG A 123 -1.00 16.33 -16.10
CA ARG A 123 -1.56 16.96 -17.31
C ARG A 123 -2.42 15.97 -18.11
N ALA A 124 -1.89 14.77 -18.39
CA ALA A 124 -2.63 13.72 -19.08
C ALA A 124 -3.89 13.28 -18.31
N ARG A 125 -3.75 13.00 -17.00
CA ARG A 125 -4.87 12.59 -16.14
C ARG A 125 -5.96 13.65 -16.07
N THR A 126 -5.61 14.93 -15.95
CA THR A 126 -6.57 16.02 -15.82
C THR A 126 -7.37 16.24 -17.09
N ALA A 127 -6.74 16.08 -18.26
CA ALA A 127 -7.44 16.15 -19.54
C ALA A 127 -8.51 15.06 -19.66
N VAL A 128 -8.15 13.81 -19.34
CA VAL A 128 -9.10 12.68 -19.34
C VAL A 128 -10.18 12.85 -18.28
N PHE A 129 -9.83 13.27 -17.06
CA PHE A 129 -10.81 13.51 -16.01
C PHE A 129 -11.84 14.58 -16.40
N LYS A 130 -11.41 15.70 -17.01
CA LYS A 130 -12.32 16.74 -17.50
C LYS A 130 -13.24 16.23 -18.61
N SER A 131 -12.74 15.40 -19.52
CA SER A 131 -13.56 14.79 -20.57
C SER A 131 -14.58 13.79 -20.00
N LEU A 132 -14.19 12.98 -19.03
CA LEU A 132 -15.10 12.06 -18.33
C LEU A 132 -16.14 12.81 -17.49
N ARG A 133 -15.73 13.86 -16.77
CA ARG A 133 -16.64 14.70 -15.98
C ARG A 133 -17.69 15.37 -16.85
N THR A 134 -17.30 15.92 -18.00
CA THR A 134 -18.25 16.54 -18.93
C THR A 134 -19.19 15.51 -19.55
N LYS A 135 -18.71 14.30 -19.89
CA LYS A 135 -19.57 13.19 -20.32
C LYS A 135 -20.57 12.78 -19.24
N ALA A 136 -20.13 12.61 -17.99
CA ALA A 136 -20.98 12.24 -16.86
C ALA A 136 -22.02 13.32 -16.53
N ALA A 137 -21.66 14.60 -16.65
CA ALA A 137 -22.60 15.72 -16.49
C ALA A 137 -23.65 15.75 -17.62
N ARG A 138 -23.25 15.41 -18.85
CA ARG A 138 -24.17 15.28 -20.00
C ARG A 138 -25.12 14.08 -19.87
N SER A 139 -24.64 12.97 -19.30
CA SER A 139 -25.48 11.79 -19.02
C SER A 139 -26.38 11.95 -17.79
N GLY A 140 -26.26 13.07 -17.06
CA GLY A 140 -27.11 13.38 -15.90
C GLY A 140 -26.74 12.64 -14.62
N ALA A 141 -25.57 12.00 -14.56
CA ALA A 141 -25.12 11.20 -13.41
C ALA A 141 -24.93 12.03 -12.11
N PHE A 142 -24.82 13.36 -12.21
CA PHE A 142 -24.62 14.27 -11.09
C PHE A 142 -25.78 15.27 -10.87
N GLY A 143 -27.00 14.92 -11.29
CA GLY A 143 -28.20 15.75 -11.06
C GLY A 143 -28.60 16.67 -12.23
N LYS A 144 -29.83 17.21 -12.14
CA LYS A 144 -30.79 17.53 -13.23
C LYS A 144 -30.39 18.52 -14.34
N LYS A 145 -29.17 19.10 -14.38
CA LYS A 145 -28.78 20.01 -15.48
C LYS A 145 -27.86 19.32 -16.48
N ARG A 146 -28.47 18.70 -17.51
CA ARG A 146 -27.75 18.20 -18.68
C ARG A 146 -27.14 19.39 -19.43
N LEU A 147 -25.81 19.52 -19.42
CA LEU A 147 -25.12 20.54 -20.22
C LEU A 147 -25.37 20.29 -21.72
N PRO A 148 -25.77 21.30 -22.50
CA PRO A 148 -26.00 21.13 -23.94
C PRO A 148 -24.71 20.72 -24.68
N LYS A 149 -24.84 19.89 -25.72
CA LYS A 149 -23.71 19.55 -26.61
C LYS A 149 -23.28 20.83 -27.34
N THR A 150 -22.15 21.41 -26.95
CA THR A 150 -21.49 22.44 -27.75
C THR A 150 -21.00 21.79 -29.06
N PRO A 151 -21.32 22.32 -30.25
CA PRO A 151 -20.86 21.75 -31.50
C PRO A 151 -19.33 21.76 -31.56
N ALA A 152 -18.72 20.67 -32.04
CA ALA A 152 -17.28 20.57 -32.20
C ALA A 152 -16.82 21.69 -33.15
N LYS A 153 -16.08 22.68 -32.63
CA LYS A 153 -15.45 23.71 -33.46
C LYS A 153 -14.44 23.00 -34.36
N LYS A 154 -14.76 22.86 -35.66
CA LYS A 154 -13.84 22.27 -36.66
C LYS A 154 -12.48 22.96 -36.52
N VAL A 155 -11.46 22.21 -36.12
CA VAL A 155 -10.09 22.72 -36.14
C VAL A 155 -9.78 23.05 -37.59
N ARG A 156 -9.53 24.32 -37.91
CA ARG A 156 -9.09 24.74 -39.26
C ARG A 156 -7.76 24.02 -39.53
N THR A 157 -7.79 22.95 -40.33
CA THR A 157 -6.60 22.45 -41.01
C THR A 157 -6.14 23.56 -41.94
N LYS A 158 -4.96 24.13 -41.69
CA LYS A 158 -4.33 25.06 -42.64
C LYS A 158 -4.05 24.25 -43.90
N LYS A 159 -4.67 24.65 -45.03
CA LYS A 159 -4.42 24.08 -46.37
C LYS A 159 -2.91 24.23 -46.64
N ALA A 160 -2.24 23.14 -47.04
CA ALA A 160 -0.84 23.19 -47.42
C ALA A 160 -0.64 24.20 -48.57
N PRO A 161 0.43 25.02 -48.56
CA PRO A 161 0.68 25.98 -49.63
C PRO A 161 0.91 25.24 -50.95
N ALA A 162 0.16 25.60 -51.99
CA ALA A 162 0.34 25.06 -53.33
C ALA A 162 1.68 25.55 -53.88
N ALA A 163 2.55 24.62 -54.28
CA ALA A 163 3.77 24.94 -55.01
C ALA A 163 3.39 25.55 -56.37
N LYS A 164 3.88 26.76 -56.65
CA LYS A 164 3.73 27.38 -57.96
C LYS A 164 4.68 26.66 -58.95
N PRO A 165 4.23 26.34 -60.18
CA PRO A 165 5.12 25.80 -61.19
C PRO A 165 6.15 26.86 -61.60
N ALA A 166 7.42 26.45 -61.70
CA ALA A 166 8.52 27.29 -62.16
C ALA A 166 8.30 27.69 -63.63
N LYS A 167 8.64 28.94 -63.96
CA LYS A 167 8.74 29.43 -65.34
C LYS A 167 10.07 29.01 -65.95
#